data_AF-A0A1X0SWD8-F1
#
_entry.id   AF-A0A1X0SWD8-F1
#
_cell.length_a   1.000
_cell.length_b   1.000
_cell.length_c   1.000
_cell.angle_alpha   90.00
_cell.angle_beta   90.00
_cell.angle_gamma   90.00
#
_symmetry.space_group_name_H-M   'P 1'
#
loop_
_entity.id
_entity.type
_entity.pdbx_description
1 polymer ?
#
loop_
_entity_poly.entity_id
_entity_poly.type
_entity_poly.pdbx_seq_one_letter_code
_entity_poly.pdbx_strand_id
1 'polypeptide(L)'
;MPGGAAAIEDLQLGMKAITASGAEREIIWIGKRRIDCAGERAHMAPVKVRANAFGLGIPERDVLLSPGHPVLVRKDGVEALVPIMNLINGTTIERTQAEAVTYWHIELDPHDILRADGLPAESFFDMGTRDWFDNDLDDVLANPDLIPAGQHGRCREFQIDGPLVEVERKRLADLFYADLSAQCAWPSAGEYRAG
;
A
#
# COMPACT_ATOMS: atom_id res chain seq x y z
N MET A 1 13.43 -11.83 19.06
CA MET A 1 14.50 -11.08 18.39
C MET A 1 14.17 -9.60 18.52
N PRO A 2 15.12 -8.70 18.83
CA PRO A 2 14.89 -7.28 18.54
C PRO A 2 14.74 -7.13 17.00
N GLY A 3 13.73 -6.38 16.52
CA GLY A 3 13.49 -6.19 15.07
C GLY A 3 12.32 -6.99 14.47
N GLY A 4 11.21 -7.14 15.21
CA GLY A 4 9.95 -7.71 14.68
C GLY A 4 9.03 -6.64 14.09
N ALA A 5 7.86 -7.07 13.59
CA ALA A 5 6.79 -6.15 13.19
C ALA A 5 6.43 -5.21 14.36
N ALA A 6 6.24 -3.93 14.06
CA ALA A 6 5.85 -2.90 15.02
C ALA A 6 4.63 -2.15 14.47
N ALA A 7 3.74 -1.73 15.37
CA ALA A 7 2.66 -0.83 15.00
C ALA A 7 3.26 0.54 14.62
N ILE A 8 2.64 1.23 13.68
CA ILE A 8 3.19 2.50 13.15
C ILE A 8 3.24 3.59 14.23
N GLU A 9 2.28 3.56 15.16
CA GLU A 9 2.17 4.46 16.31
C GLU A 9 3.29 4.27 17.36
N ASP A 10 3.98 3.12 17.34
CA ASP A 10 5.08 2.81 18.25
C ASP A 10 6.46 3.16 17.66
N LEU A 11 6.51 3.55 16.38
CA LEU A 11 7.76 3.92 15.72
C LEU A 11 8.28 5.28 16.18
N GLN A 12 9.60 5.39 16.24
CA GLN A 12 10.31 6.58 16.72
C GLN A 12 11.43 6.98 15.75
N LEU A 13 11.74 8.26 15.72
CA LEU A 13 12.88 8.79 14.97
C LEU A 13 14.19 8.10 15.41
N GLY A 14 15.06 7.80 14.46
CA GLY A 14 16.32 7.10 14.69
C GLY A 14 16.19 5.57 14.75
N MET A 15 14.98 5.00 14.82
CA MET A 15 14.80 3.56 14.69
C MET A 15 15.17 3.08 13.28
N LYS A 16 15.66 1.84 13.17
CA LYS A 16 15.93 1.20 11.88
C LYS A 16 14.72 0.38 11.43
N ALA A 17 14.23 0.66 10.23
CA ALA A 17 13.24 -0.13 9.53
C ALA A 17 13.93 -1.12 8.58
N ILE A 18 13.40 -2.35 8.49
CA ILE A 18 13.80 -3.34 7.49
C ILE A 18 12.98 -3.10 6.24
N THR A 19 13.64 -2.76 5.12
CA THR A 19 12.99 -2.49 3.84
C THR A 19 12.58 -3.76 3.13
N ALA A 20 11.78 -3.64 2.07
CA ALA A 20 11.38 -4.76 1.22
C ALA A 20 12.56 -5.48 0.53
N SER A 21 13.71 -4.81 0.40
CA SER A 21 14.95 -5.43 -0.09
C SER A 21 15.75 -6.15 1.01
N GLY A 22 15.33 -6.03 2.27
CA GLY A 22 16.04 -6.55 3.44
C GLY A 22 17.10 -5.61 4.01
N ALA A 23 17.23 -4.39 3.49
CA ALA A 23 18.19 -3.41 4.01
C ALA A 23 17.65 -2.70 5.25
N GLU A 24 18.54 -2.31 6.16
CA GLU A 24 18.20 -1.42 7.28
C GLU A 24 18.27 0.04 6.83
N ARG A 25 17.23 0.82 7.14
CA ARG A 25 17.15 2.27 6.89
C ARG A 25 16.68 3.00 8.13
N GLU A 26 17.24 4.18 8.38
CA GLU A 26 16.83 5.01 9.51
C GLU A 26 15.52 5.71 9.23
N ILE A 27 14.62 5.72 10.21
CA ILE A 27 13.44 6.58 10.20
C ILE A 27 13.86 8.00 10.56
N ILE A 28 13.80 8.91 9.60
CA ILE A 28 14.23 10.30 9.76
C ILE A 28 13.07 11.28 9.93
N TRP A 29 11.85 10.86 9.59
CA TRP A 29 10.65 11.65 9.80
C TRP A 29 9.41 10.77 9.92
N ILE A 30 8.44 11.20 10.74
CA ILE A 30 7.13 10.58 10.89
C ILE A 30 6.08 11.69 10.90
N GLY A 31 5.24 11.72 9.87
CA GLY A 31 4.07 12.59 9.80
C GLY A 31 2.79 11.84 10.13
N LYS A 32 1.82 12.53 10.73
CA LYS A 32 0.47 11.99 10.89
C LYS A 32 -0.58 13.07 10.72
N ARG A 33 -1.70 12.73 10.09
CA ARG A 33 -2.84 13.64 9.95
C ARG A 33 -4.15 12.88 10.05
N ARG A 34 -5.10 13.44 10.79
CA ARG A 34 -6.48 12.97 10.83
C ARG A 34 -7.28 13.67 9.74
N ILE A 35 -7.99 12.89 8.93
CA ILE A 35 -8.86 13.37 7.86
C ILE A 35 -10.30 12.95 8.16
N ASP A 36 -11.24 13.86 7.94
CA ASP A 36 -12.68 13.55 7.82
C ASP A 36 -12.98 13.04 6.41
N CYS A 37 -13.61 11.86 6.33
CA CYS A 37 -13.91 11.17 5.07
C CYS A 37 -15.42 11.14 4.78
N ALA A 38 -16.21 12.03 5.37
CA ALA A 38 -17.63 12.18 5.06
C ALA A 38 -17.87 13.18 3.89
N GLY A 39 -19.08 13.11 3.33
CA GLY A 39 -19.54 14.06 2.31
C GLY A 39 -18.61 14.14 1.10
N GLU A 40 -18.19 15.36 0.73
CA GLU A 40 -17.33 15.62 -0.42
C GLU A 40 -15.92 15.01 -0.29
N ARG A 41 -15.47 14.72 0.94
CA ARG A 41 -14.16 14.10 1.23
C ARG A 41 -14.20 12.56 1.30
N ALA A 42 -15.32 11.93 0.95
CA ALA A 42 -15.43 10.47 0.91
C ALA A 42 -14.41 9.78 0.00
N HIS A 43 -13.90 10.49 -1.01
CA HIS A 43 -12.85 9.98 -1.88
C HIS A 43 -11.49 9.80 -1.18
N MET A 44 -11.28 10.44 -0.02
CA MET A 44 -10.08 10.32 0.83
C MET A 44 -10.15 9.13 1.79
N ALA A 45 -11.28 8.40 1.83
CA ALA A 45 -11.40 7.19 2.62
C ALA A 45 -10.35 6.14 2.18
N PRO A 46 -9.83 5.33 3.11
CA PRO A 46 -8.79 4.36 2.80
C PRO A 46 -9.17 3.38 1.71
N VAL A 47 -8.16 2.94 0.96
CA VAL A 47 -8.25 1.75 0.14
C VAL A 47 -7.83 0.55 0.98
N LYS A 48 -8.73 -0.43 1.10
CA LYS A 48 -8.42 -1.69 1.76
C LYS A 48 -7.85 -2.68 0.76
N VAL A 49 -6.70 -3.22 1.12
CA VAL A 49 -6.06 -4.36 0.43
C VAL A 49 -6.27 -5.58 1.32
N ARG A 50 -7.04 -6.56 0.84
CA ARG A 50 -7.32 -7.78 1.60
C ARG A 50 -6.05 -8.62 1.75
N ALA A 51 -5.97 -9.38 2.84
CA ALA A 51 -4.95 -10.41 3.02
C ALA A 51 -4.87 -11.30 1.76
N ASN A 52 -3.65 -11.60 1.34
CA ASN A 52 -3.34 -12.39 0.14
C ASN A 52 -3.71 -11.76 -1.22
N ALA A 53 -4.14 -10.49 -1.28
CA ALA A 53 -4.57 -9.85 -2.53
C ALA A 53 -3.50 -9.86 -3.64
N PHE A 54 -2.23 -9.69 -3.29
CA PHE A 54 -1.08 -9.67 -4.20
C PHE A 54 -0.44 -11.06 -4.36
N GLY A 55 -0.99 -12.10 -3.73
CA GLY A 55 -0.45 -13.45 -3.65
C GLY A 55 -0.43 -13.96 -2.22
N LEU A 56 -0.21 -15.26 -2.01
CA LEU A 56 -0.22 -15.88 -0.69
C LEU A 56 0.71 -15.14 0.28
N GLY A 57 0.17 -14.68 1.41
CA GLY A 57 0.87 -13.91 2.44
C GLY A 57 1.14 -12.44 2.09
N ILE A 58 0.59 -11.90 1.00
CA ILE A 58 0.84 -10.52 0.56
C ILE A 58 -0.48 -9.78 0.29
N PRO A 59 -0.88 -8.83 1.14
CA PRO A 59 -0.37 -8.63 2.50
C PRO A 59 -0.68 -9.83 3.43
N GLU A 60 0.02 -9.88 4.57
CA GLU A 60 -0.13 -10.90 5.62
C GLU A 60 -1.49 -10.80 6.35
N ARG A 61 -2.05 -9.59 6.40
CA ARG A 61 -3.40 -9.26 6.89
C ARG A 61 -4.00 -8.13 6.06
N ASP A 62 -5.26 -7.79 6.27
CA ASP A 62 -5.86 -6.63 5.60
C ASP A 62 -5.08 -5.34 5.93
N VAL A 63 -4.76 -4.53 4.92
CA VAL A 63 -4.04 -3.25 5.06
C VAL A 63 -4.92 -2.12 4.56
N LEU A 64 -4.91 -1.01 5.28
CA LEU A 64 -5.55 0.25 4.88
C LEU A 64 -4.48 1.24 4.45
N LEU A 65 -4.57 1.71 3.20
CA LEU A 65 -3.66 2.67 2.62
C LEU A 65 -4.42 3.92 2.20
N SER A 66 -3.75 5.08 2.19
CA SER A 66 -4.31 6.27 1.55
C SER A 66 -4.47 5.99 0.04
N PRO A 67 -5.49 6.55 -0.63
CA PRO A 67 -5.73 6.29 -2.06
C PRO A 67 -4.49 6.44 -2.95
N GLY A 68 -3.70 7.49 -2.73
CA GLY A 68 -2.49 7.78 -3.50
C GLY A 68 -1.25 6.98 -3.07
N HIS A 69 -1.32 6.17 -2.00
CA HIS A 69 -0.15 5.49 -1.45
C HIS A 69 0.46 4.51 -2.47
N PRO A 70 1.74 4.68 -2.85
CA PRO A 70 2.34 3.84 -3.88
C PRO A 70 2.78 2.49 -3.33
N VAL A 71 2.40 1.41 -4.03
CA VAL A 71 2.83 0.04 -3.74
C VAL A 71 3.75 -0.47 -4.85
N LEU A 72 4.69 -1.35 -4.50
CA LEU A 72 5.62 -1.93 -5.48
C LEU A 72 4.91 -2.97 -6.34
N VAL A 73 4.95 -2.77 -7.64
CA VAL A 73 4.54 -3.73 -8.67
C VAL A 73 5.78 -4.25 -9.37
N ARG A 74 5.84 -5.56 -9.61
CA ARG A 74 6.97 -6.21 -10.28
C ARG A 74 6.49 -7.20 -11.33
N LYS A 75 7.04 -7.11 -12.53
CA LYS A 75 6.84 -8.09 -13.61
C LYS A 75 8.11 -8.28 -14.42
N ASP A 76 8.55 -9.53 -14.55
CA ASP A 76 9.66 -9.93 -15.43
C ASP A 76 10.94 -9.08 -15.25
N GLY A 77 11.25 -8.72 -13.99
CA GLY A 77 12.41 -7.90 -13.61
C GLY A 77 12.20 -6.39 -13.67
N VAL A 78 11.06 -5.92 -14.20
CA VAL A 78 10.66 -4.50 -14.16
C VAL A 78 9.93 -4.22 -12.86
N GLU A 79 10.28 -3.12 -12.21
CA GLU A 79 9.69 -2.65 -10.95
C GLU A 79 9.17 -1.22 -11.11
N ALA A 80 7.96 -0.95 -10.61
CA ALA A 80 7.44 0.40 -10.50
C ALA A 80 6.58 0.56 -9.24
N LEU A 81 6.44 1.78 -8.79
CA LEU A 81 5.50 2.19 -7.77
C LEU A 81 4.20 2.61 -8.43
N VAL A 82 3.10 2.04 -7.96
CA VAL A 82 1.76 2.30 -8.49
C VAL A 82 0.86 2.71 -7.31
N PRO A 83 0.16 3.85 -7.38
CA PRO A 83 -0.81 4.21 -6.34
C PRO A 83 -1.86 3.11 -6.18
N ILE A 84 -2.17 2.76 -4.94
CA ILE A 84 -3.08 1.65 -4.67
C ILE A 84 -4.48 1.88 -5.25
N MET A 85 -4.93 3.14 -5.37
CA MET A 85 -6.21 3.45 -6.02
C MET A 85 -6.26 3.06 -7.50
N ASN A 86 -5.10 3.02 -8.18
CA ASN A 86 -5.02 2.58 -9.57
C ASN A 86 -5.13 1.05 -9.70
N LEU A 87 -5.11 0.30 -8.60
CA LEU A 87 -5.24 -1.16 -8.57
C LEU A 87 -6.57 -1.64 -7.97
N ILE A 88 -7.50 -0.74 -7.64
CA ILE A 88 -8.85 -1.09 -7.16
C ILE A 88 -9.55 -1.97 -8.21
N ASN A 89 -10.00 -3.14 -7.76
CA ASN A 89 -10.72 -4.11 -8.59
C ASN A 89 -12.12 -4.44 -8.05
N GLY A 90 -12.50 -3.90 -6.88
CA GLY A 90 -13.80 -4.12 -6.26
C GLY A 90 -13.98 -5.50 -5.63
N THR A 91 -12.91 -6.29 -5.49
CA THR A 91 -12.93 -7.62 -4.87
C THR A 91 -11.89 -7.74 -3.76
N THR A 92 -10.61 -7.81 -4.13
CA THR A 92 -9.48 -7.94 -3.19
C THR A 92 -8.88 -6.59 -2.82
N ILE A 93 -9.10 -5.57 -3.63
CA ILE A 93 -8.69 -4.19 -3.40
C ILE A 93 -9.90 -3.28 -3.62
N GLU A 94 -10.34 -2.60 -2.57
CA GLU A 94 -11.59 -1.85 -2.58
C GLU A 94 -11.51 -0.54 -1.79
N ARG A 95 -12.30 0.46 -2.20
CA ARG A 95 -12.51 1.66 -1.40
C ARG A 95 -13.33 1.31 -0.18
N THR A 96 -12.93 1.83 0.97
CA THR A 96 -13.71 1.71 2.19
C THR A 96 -14.68 2.88 2.35
N GLN A 97 -15.61 2.74 3.29
CA GLN A 97 -16.35 3.86 3.86
C GLN A 97 -15.84 4.08 5.28
N ALA A 98 -15.51 5.31 5.60
CA ALA A 98 -15.07 5.71 6.93
C ALA A 98 -15.57 7.14 7.21
N GLU A 99 -15.94 7.44 8.45
CA GLU A 99 -16.24 8.82 8.85
C GLU A 99 -14.95 9.64 8.97
N ALA A 100 -13.86 9.01 9.41
CA ALA A 100 -12.55 9.63 9.51
C ALA A 100 -11.44 8.57 9.57
N VAL A 101 -10.22 8.98 9.22
CA VAL A 101 -9.01 8.14 9.29
C VAL A 101 -7.83 8.97 9.80
N THR A 102 -6.83 8.32 10.39
CA THR A 102 -5.52 8.94 10.65
C THR A 102 -4.48 8.26 9.77
N TYR A 103 -3.92 9.01 8.83
CA TYR A 103 -2.82 8.53 8.00
C TYR A 103 -1.49 8.85 8.66
N TRP A 104 -0.56 7.94 8.49
CA TRP A 104 0.81 8.02 8.98
C TRP A 104 1.77 7.84 7.82
N HIS A 105 2.78 8.68 7.75
CA HIS A 105 3.80 8.67 6.71
C HIS A 105 5.17 8.59 7.38
N ILE A 106 6.03 7.70 6.89
CA ILE A 106 7.36 7.44 7.43
C ILE A 106 8.37 7.74 6.34
N GLU A 107 9.34 8.60 6.61
CA GLU A 107 10.45 8.86 5.71
C GLU A 107 11.71 8.12 6.17
N LEU A 108 12.45 7.60 5.20
CA LEU A 108 13.68 6.85 5.41
C LEU A 108 14.89 7.56 4.81
N ASP A 109 16.07 7.32 5.40
CA ASP A 109 17.36 7.72 4.82
C ASP A 109 18.26 6.50 4.53
N PRO A 110 18.60 6.23 3.26
CA PRO A 110 17.99 6.80 2.05
C PRO A 110 16.53 6.35 1.84
N HIS A 111 15.80 7.09 0.99
CA HIS A 111 14.44 6.75 0.55
C HIS A 111 14.37 5.33 -0.03
N ASP A 112 13.43 4.53 0.48
CA ASP A 112 13.33 3.10 0.14
C ASP A 112 11.89 2.58 0.33
N ILE A 113 11.68 1.28 0.14
CA ILE A 113 10.37 0.62 0.21
C ILE A 113 10.21 -0.09 1.55
N LEU A 114 9.17 0.23 2.30
CA LEU A 114 8.78 -0.42 3.55
C LEU A 114 7.93 -1.69 3.31
N ARG A 115 7.72 -2.49 4.35
CA ARG A 115 6.73 -3.58 4.35
C ARG A 115 5.56 -3.20 5.27
N ALA A 116 4.45 -2.74 4.69
CA ALA A 116 3.20 -2.50 5.41
C ALA A 116 2.44 -3.83 5.54
N ASP A 117 2.55 -4.50 6.69
CA ASP A 117 2.01 -5.85 6.92
C ASP A 117 2.35 -6.83 5.79
N GLY A 118 3.61 -6.77 5.35
CA GLY A 118 4.15 -7.61 4.30
C GLY A 118 3.97 -7.08 2.87
N LEU A 119 3.05 -6.13 2.63
CA LEU A 119 2.90 -5.46 1.33
C LEU A 119 4.03 -4.45 1.13
N PRO A 120 4.86 -4.57 0.07
CA PRO A 120 5.88 -3.58 -0.21
C PRO A 120 5.25 -2.25 -0.64
N ALA A 121 5.46 -1.22 0.17
CA ALA A 121 4.87 0.10 0.00
C ALA A 121 5.95 1.17 0.15
N GLU A 122 5.84 2.24 -0.60
CA GLU A 122 6.84 3.30 -0.59
C GLU A 122 6.94 3.99 0.79
N SER A 123 8.15 4.25 1.26
CA SER A 123 8.31 5.27 2.31
C SER A 123 7.98 6.66 1.76
N PHE A 124 7.62 7.57 2.64
CA PHE A 124 7.34 8.96 2.28
C PHE A 124 8.52 9.57 1.53
N PHE A 125 8.20 10.23 0.42
CA PHE A 125 9.15 10.98 -0.39
C PHE A 125 8.74 12.45 -0.34
N ASP A 126 9.50 13.26 0.39
CA ASP A 126 9.16 14.67 0.55
C ASP A 126 9.34 15.44 -0.77
N MET A 127 8.22 15.87 -1.33
CA MET A 127 8.16 16.71 -2.52
C MET A 127 7.62 18.10 -2.17
N GLY A 128 7.91 18.59 -0.97
CA GLY A 128 7.33 19.82 -0.42
C GLY A 128 5.93 19.60 0.16
N THR A 129 5.61 18.35 0.52
CA THR A 129 4.27 17.96 1.03
C THR A 129 4.25 17.75 2.54
N ARG A 130 5.38 17.91 3.25
CA ARG A 130 5.41 17.84 4.73
C ARG A 130 4.50 18.87 5.40
N ASP A 131 4.37 20.07 4.82
CA ASP A 131 3.49 21.12 5.35
C ASP A 131 2.01 20.72 5.40
N TRP A 132 1.60 19.76 4.58
CA TRP A 132 0.25 19.17 4.65
C TRP A 132 0.02 18.45 5.98
N PHE A 133 1.06 17.92 6.62
CA PHE A 133 0.97 17.31 7.95
C PHE A 133 1.13 18.33 9.06
N ASP A 134 2.09 19.25 8.93
CA ASP A 134 2.50 20.15 10.02
C ASP A 134 1.56 21.34 10.23
N ASN A 135 0.94 21.85 9.15
CA ASN A 135 0.19 23.11 9.16
C ASN A 135 -1.30 22.92 8.81
N ASP A 136 -1.79 21.68 8.77
CA ASP A 136 -3.18 21.33 8.38
C ASP A 136 -3.61 21.99 7.06
N LEU A 137 -2.65 22.21 6.15
CA LEU A 137 -2.94 22.81 4.84
C LEU A 137 -3.85 21.87 4.06
N ASP A 138 -5.09 22.29 3.84
CA ASP A 138 -6.06 21.60 2.98
C ASP A 138 -5.93 22.07 1.52
N ASP A 139 -4.69 22.27 1.08
CA ASP A 139 -4.38 22.56 -0.32
C ASP A 139 -4.20 21.23 -1.07
N VAL A 140 -4.96 21.08 -2.15
CA VAL A 140 -4.86 19.96 -3.10
C VAL A 140 -3.44 19.78 -3.60
N LEU A 141 -2.69 20.87 -3.82
CA LEU A 141 -1.30 20.81 -4.29
C LEU A 141 -0.31 20.33 -3.22
N ALA A 142 -0.70 20.39 -1.94
CA ALA A 142 0.10 19.89 -0.83
C ALA A 142 -0.25 18.44 -0.45
N ASN A 143 -1.34 17.88 -0.98
CA ASN A 143 -1.79 16.53 -0.63
C ASN A 143 -0.80 15.45 -1.12
N PRO A 144 -0.20 14.65 -0.22
CA PRO A 144 0.78 13.63 -0.58
C PRO A 144 0.21 12.51 -1.47
N ASP A 145 -1.11 12.34 -1.52
CA ASP A 145 -1.76 11.36 -2.40
C ASP A 145 -1.84 11.81 -3.86
N LEU A 146 -1.67 13.10 -4.14
CA LEU A 146 -1.71 13.64 -5.50
C LEU A 146 -0.30 13.66 -6.07
N ILE A 147 0.09 12.54 -6.67
CA ILE A 147 1.41 12.34 -7.25
C ILE A 147 1.33 12.48 -8.79
N PRO A 148 1.90 13.53 -9.38
CA PRO A 148 1.96 13.69 -10.83
C PRO A 148 2.78 12.57 -11.49
N ALA A 149 2.33 12.10 -12.66
CA ALA A 149 3.09 11.17 -13.48
C ALA A 149 4.44 11.76 -13.91
N GLY A 150 5.46 10.92 -14.02
CA GLY A 150 6.79 11.32 -14.52
C GLY A 150 7.69 12.03 -13.50
N GLN A 151 7.35 12.03 -12.21
CA GLN A 151 8.27 12.50 -11.17
C GLN A 151 9.51 11.59 -11.06
N HIS A 152 10.68 12.21 -10.97
CA HIS A 152 11.98 11.55 -10.84
C HIS A 152 12.54 11.69 -9.41
N GLY A 153 13.49 10.82 -9.02
CA GLY A 153 14.18 10.88 -7.73
C GLY A 153 13.62 9.95 -6.64
N ARG A 154 12.46 9.35 -6.88
CA ARG A 154 11.92 8.26 -6.05
C ARG A 154 12.82 7.03 -6.10
N CYS A 155 12.71 6.18 -5.09
CA CYS A 155 13.47 4.93 -5.01
C CYS A 155 13.19 3.97 -6.18
N ARG A 156 12.04 4.11 -6.87
CA ARG A 156 11.68 3.37 -8.08
C ARG A 156 10.89 4.28 -9.04
N GLU A 157 10.77 3.84 -10.29
CA GLU A 157 9.91 4.51 -11.28
C GLU A 157 8.46 4.54 -10.80
N PHE A 158 7.74 5.61 -11.09
CA PHE A 158 6.35 5.80 -10.67
C PHE A 158 5.42 5.75 -11.89
N GLN A 159 4.39 4.90 -11.84
CA GLN A 159 3.44 4.68 -12.94
C GLN A 159 2.00 4.67 -12.42
N ILE A 160 1.12 5.41 -13.10
CA ILE A 160 -0.33 5.45 -12.79
C ILE A 160 -1.17 4.64 -13.81
N ASP A 161 -0.58 4.35 -14.97
CA ASP A 161 -1.15 3.61 -16.08
C ASP A 161 -0.03 2.91 -16.87
N GLY A 162 -0.40 2.33 -18.01
CA GLY A 162 0.54 1.69 -18.92
C GLY A 162 0.66 0.18 -18.74
N PRO A 163 1.54 -0.48 -19.54
CA PRO A 163 1.53 -1.92 -19.69
C PRO A 163 1.78 -2.68 -18.37
N LEU A 164 2.67 -2.19 -17.51
CA LEU A 164 2.96 -2.83 -16.24
C LEU A 164 1.75 -2.79 -15.29
N VAL A 165 1.05 -1.65 -15.22
CA VAL A 165 -0.16 -1.48 -14.41
C VAL A 165 -1.28 -2.39 -14.91
N GLU A 166 -1.49 -2.48 -16.23
CA GLU A 166 -2.51 -3.37 -16.81
C GLU A 166 -2.21 -4.85 -16.57
N VAL A 167 -0.94 -5.25 -16.69
CA VAL A 167 -0.51 -6.62 -16.36
C VAL A 167 -0.75 -6.93 -14.89
N GLU A 168 -0.49 -5.99 -13.99
CA GLU A 168 -0.73 -6.20 -12.57
C GLU A 168 -2.22 -6.28 -12.23
N ARG A 169 -3.07 -5.41 -12.81
CA ARG A 169 -4.53 -5.51 -12.66
C ARG A 169 -5.04 -6.89 -13.10
N LYS A 170 -4.54 -7.37 -14.25
CA LYS A 170 -4.87 -8.71 -14.75
C LYS A 170 -4.39 -9.80 -13.77
N ARG A 171 -3.16 -9.71 -13.27
CA ARG A 171 -2.60 -10.66 -12.30
C ARG A 171 -3.44 -10.74 -11.03
N LEU A 172 -3.83 -9.58 -10.47
CA LEU A 172 -4.68 -9.50 -9.27
C LEU A 172 -6.06 -10.14 -9.51
N ALA A 173 -6.67 -9.89 -10.67
CA ALA A 173 -7.93 -10.53 -11.05
C ALA A 173 -7.79 -12.05 -11.22
N ASP A 174 -6.73 -12.51 -11.88
CA ASP A 174 -6.46 -13.93 -12.09
C ASP A 174 -6.21 -14.65 -10.75
N LEU A 175 -5.53 -14.01 -9.79
CA LEU A 175 -5.35 -14.53 -8.42
C LEU A 175 -6.68 -14.69 -7.69
N PHE A 176 -7.52 -13.66 -7.72
CA PHE A 176 -8.85 -13.73 -7.10
C PHE A 176 -9.71 -14.83 -7.74
N TYR A 177 -9.67 -14.96 -9.07
CA TYR A 177 -10.41 -16.00 -9.78
C TYR A 177 -9.94 -17.40 -9.40
N ALA A 178 -8.63 -17.61 -9.24
CA ALA A 178 -8.08 -18.88 -8.80
C ALA A 178 -8.52 -19.25 -7.38
N ASP A 179 -8.49 -18.30 -6.44
CA ASP A 179 -8.97 -18.48 -5.08
C ASP A 179 -10.48 -18.80 -5.04
N LEU A 180 -11.29 -18.03 -5.77
CA LEU A 180 -12.73 -18.28 -5.91
C LEU A 180 -13.00 -19.66 -6.51
N SER A 181 -12.24 -20.06 -7.52
CA SER A 181 -12.38 -21.38 -8.17
C SER A 181 -12.06 -22.52 -7.19
N ALA A 182 -11.04 -22.36 -6.36
CA ALA A 182 -10.68 -23.32 -5.31
C ALA A 182 -11.79 -23.44 -4.25
N GLN A 183 -12.39 -22.33 -3.83
CA GLN A 183 -13.49 -22.32 -2.86
C GLN A 183 -14.79 -22.93 -3.42
N CYS A 184 -15.00 -22.86 -4.73
CA CYS A 184 -16.14 -23.48 -5.41
C CYS A 184 -15.94 -24.97 -5.70
N ALA A 185 -14.74 -25.53 -5.49
CA ALA A 185 -14.44 -26.91 -5.81
C ALA A 185 -15.15 -27.87 -4.84
N TRP A 186 -15.79 -28.90 -5.38
CA TRP A 186 -16.30 -30.00 -4.55
C TRP A 186 -15.13 -30.83 -4.00
N PRO A 187 -15.21 -31.30 -2.74
CA PRO A 187 -14.27 -32.28 -2.22
C PRO A 187 -14.17 -33.50 -3.13
N SER A 188 -12.98 -34.08 -3.22
CA SER A 188 -12.77 -35.31 -3.96
C SER A 188 -13.48 -36.47 -3.27
N ALA A 189 -13.89 -37.50 -4.02
CA ALA A 189 -14.62 -38.66 -3.48
C ALA A 189 -13.89 -39.40 -2.34
N GLY A 190 -12.57 -39.23 -2.20
CA GLY A 190 -11.76 -39.80 -1.12
C GLY A 190 -11.88 -39.04 0.21
N GLU A 191 -12.12 -37.73 0.17
CA GLU A 191 -12.22 -36.88 1.37
C GLU A 191 -13.54 -37.10 2.12
N TYR A 192 -14.61 -37.49 1.40
CA TYR A 192 -15.88 -37.88 2.01
C TYR A 192 -15.85 -39.20 2.79
N ARG A 193 -14.85 -40.06 2.57
CA ARG A 193 -14.76 -41.40 3.18
C ARG A 193 -13.95 -41.44 4.48
N ALA A 194 -13.38 -40.30 4.89
CA ALA A 194 -12.53 -40.19 6.08
C ALA A 194 -13.28 -39.63 7.32
N GLY A 195 -14.61 -39.47 7.24
CA GLY A 195 -15.47 -38.98 8.32
C GLY A 195 -16.39 -40.05 8.89
#